data_AF-A0A8J7MPB6-F1
#
_entry.id   AF-A0A8J7MPB6-F1
#
_cell.length_a   1.000
_cell.length_b   1.000
_cell.length_c   1.000
_cell.angle_alpha   90.00
_cell.angle_beta   90.00
_cell.angle_gamma   90.00
#
_symmetry.space_group_name_H-M   'P 1'
#
loop_
_entity.id
_entity.type
_entity.pdbx_description
1 polymer ?
#
loop_
_entity_poly.entity_id
_entity_poly.type
_entity_poly.pdbx_seq_one_letter_code
_entity_poly.pdbx_strand_id
1 'polypeptide(L)'
;MKSIQQKLIVSFLVFMGLGIGLASAVYYQPNLLSNHPFLKDLAQKLALYQEQTTEDKVYLQFDKTFYEPGESIWFTAYVRDAQTFEASRKSAVVYVAFLNPKGSVEQELTLIAQEGHAAGTFSLPEDLKGGLYTVKAYTKWQNNTETFLSVKLPSKKQYCQILI
;
A
#
# COMPACT_ATOMS: atom_id res chain seq x y z
N MET A 1 -59.39 43.28 6.25
CA MET A 1 -58.75 41.96 6.00
C MET A 1 -57.38 42.07 5.28
N LYS A 2 -57.20 42.93 4.26
CA LYS A 2 -55.92 43.06 3.52
C LYS A 2 -54.72 43.58 4.35
N SER A 3 -54.94 44.49 5.32
CA SER A 3 -53.87 45.09 6.15
C SER A 3 -53.21 44.11 7.13
N ILE A 4 -53.96 43.14 7.68
CA ILE A 4 -53.44 42.15 8.65
C ILE A 4 -52.60 41.10 7.93
N GLN A 5 -53.04 40.64 6.75
CA GLN A 5 -52.30 39.69 5.92
C GLN A 5 -50.94 40.27 5.48
N GLN A 6 -50.90 41.56 5.16
CA GLN A 6 -49.66 42.24 4.76
C GLN A 6 -48.65 42.36 5.92
N LYS A 7 -49.10 42.65 7.15
CA LYS A 7 -48.22 42.68 8.33
C LYS A 7 -47.69 41.29 8.71
N LEU A 8 -48.49 40.24 8.50
CA LEU A 8 -48.10 38.85 8.77
C LEU A 8 -47.02 38.37 7.79
N ILE A 9 -47.15 38.72 6.51
CA ILE A 9 -46.16 38.42 5.46
C ILE A 9 -44.83 39.14 5.74
N VAL A 10 -44.87 40.42 6.11
CA VAL A 10 -43.65 41.18 6.41
C VAL A 10 -42.93 40.61 7.63
N SER A 11 -43.66 40.20 8.68
CA SER A 11 -43.06 39.53 9.84
C SER A 11 -42.41 38.20 9.44
N PHE A 12 -43.09 37.37 8.64
CA PHE A 12 -42.57 36.08 8.19
C PHE A 12 -41.30 36.22 7.34
N LEU A 13 -41.23 37.23 6.47
CA LEU A 13 -40.05 37.52 5.66
C LEU A 13 -38.86 37.96 6.51
N VAL A 14 -39.09 38.73 7.57
CA VAL A 14 -38.03 39.16 8.52
C VAL A 14 -37.50 37.95 9.31
N PHE A 15 -38.39 37.06 9.79
CA PHE A 15 -37.97 35.84 10.50
C PHE A 15 -37.25 34.84 9.59
N MET A 16 -37.67 34.70 8.34
CA MET A 16 -37.00 33.84 7.36
C MET A 16 -35.60 34.37 6.99
N GLY A 17 -35.45 35.70 6.83
CA GLY A 17 -34.15 36.32 6.57
C GLY A 17 -33.15 36.15 7.73
N LEU A 18 -33.60 36.32 8.98
CA LEU A 18 -32.76 36.13 10.17
C LEU A 18 -32.34 34.66 10.37
N GLY A 19 -33.24 33.71 10.10
CA GLY A 19 -32.93 32.28 10.20
C GLY A 19 -31.84 31.83 9.22
N ILE A 20 -31.87 32.35 7.98
CA ILE A 20 -30.87 32.03 6.95
C ILE A 20 -29.50 32.67 7.27
N GLY A 21 -29.49 33.88 7.82
CA GLY A 21 -28.25 34.56 8.27
C GLY A 21 -27.53 33.82 9.40
N LEU A 22 -28.28 33.31 10.39
CA LEU A 22 -27.69 32.55 11.50
C LEU A 22 -27.23 31.15 11.08
N ALA A 23 -27.99 30.47 10.20
CA ALA A 23 -27.57 29.17 9.68
C ALA A 23 -26.24 29.27 8.93
N SER A 24 -26.09 30.25 8.03
CA SER A 24 -24.85 30.45 7.28
C SER A 24 -23.64 30.71 8.20
N ALA A 25 -23.79 31.51 9.26
CA ALA A 25 -22.70 31.74 10.24
C ALA A 25 -22.25 30.45 10.96
N VAL A 26 -23.15 29.50 11.22
CA VAL A 26 -22.83 28.19 11.81
C VAL A 26 -22.20 27.24 10.78
N TYR A 27 -22.59 27.34 9.50
CA TYR A 27 -21.95 26.57 8.41
C TYR A 27 -20.53 27.06 8.07
N TYR A 28 -20.23 28.35 8.30
CA TYR A 28 -18.90 28.95 8.07
C TYR A 28 -18.00 28.91 9.33
N GLN A 29 -17.98 27.81 10.07
CA GLN A 29 -16.89 27.55 11.02
C GLN A 29 -15.86 26.65 10.29
N PRO A 30 -14.93 27.18 9.47
CA PRO A 30 -13.87 26.35 8.93
C PRO A 30 -12.96 25.96 10.08
N ASN A 31 -12.85 24.65 10.32
CA ASN A 31 -11.73 23.96 10.97
C ASN A 31 -10.86 24.83 11.89
N LEU A 32 -11.39 25.27 13.03
CA LEU A 32 -10.61 26.02 14.04
C LEU A 32 -9.39 25.22 14.54
N LEU A 33 -9.44 23.89 14.44
CA LEU A 33 -8.34 22.99 14.78
C LEU A 33 -7.26 22.89 13.69
N SER A 34 -7.54 23.19 12.41
CA SER A 34 -6.52 23.02 11.34
C SER A 34 -5.55 24.18 11.22
N ASN A 35 -5.89 25.36 11.75
CA ASN A 35 -5.08 26.58 11.62
C ASN A 35 -4.11 26.79 12.78
N HIS A 36 -4.07 25.88 13.76
CA HIS A 36 -3.10 25.98 14.85
C HIS A 36 -1.68 25.72 14.31
N PRO A 37 -0.73 26.66 14.46
CA PRO A 37 0.60 26.57 13.82
C PRO A 37 1.34 25.26 14.12
N PHE A 38 1.19 24.74 15.34
CA PHE A 38 1.77 23.44 15.73
C PHE A 38 1.18 22.25 14.97
N LEU A 39 -0.14 22.22 14.71
CA LEU A 39 -0.75 21.09 14.00
C LEU A 39 -0.39 21.11 12.52
N LYS A 40 -0.20 22.30 11.94
CA LYS A 40 0.33 22.47 10.58
C LYS A 40 1.78 22.01 10.47
N ASP A 41 2.64 22.41 11.41
CA ASP A 41 4.05 21.97 11.47
C ASP A 41 4.16 20.45 11.69
N LEU A 42 3.34 19.89 12.59
CA LEU A 42 3.26 18.46 12.81
C LEU A 42 2.82 17.73 11.55
N ALA A 43 1.74 18.17 10.90
CA ALA A 43 1.25 17.56 9.66
C ALA A 43 2.32 17.59 8.56
N GLN A 44 3.06 18.69 8.42
CA GLN A 44 4.14 18.82 7.46
C GLN A 44 5.31 17.89 7.79
N LYS A 45 5.72 17.80 9.05
CA LYS A 45 6.76 16.86 9.49
C LYS A 45 6.35 15.40 9.29
N LEU A 46 5.09 15.06 9.55
CA LEU A 46 4.56 13.73 9.30
C LEU A 46 4.53 13.41 7.80
N ALA A 47 4.11 14.35 6.95
CA ALA A 47 4.11 14.17 5.50
C ALA A 47 5.54 13.93 4.97
N LEU A 48 6.51 14.74 5.40
CA LEU A 48 7.92 14.56 5.03
C LEU A 48 8.49 13.22 5.52
N TYR A 49 8.16 12.82 6.75
CA TYR A 49 8.54 11.52 7.28
C TYR A 49 7.92 10.38 6.47
N GLN A 50 6.63 10.49 6.12
CA GLN A 50 5.94 9.49 5.31
C GLN A 50 6.60 9.35 3.93
N GLU A 51 6.90 10.44 3.22
CA GLU A 51 7.57 10.38 1.93
C GLU A 51 8.95 9.71 1.99
N GLN A 52 9.73 10.00 3.03
CA GLN A 52 11.06 9.42 3.23
C GLN A 52 11.04 7.96 3.68
N THR A 53 9.99 7.55 4.40
CA THR A 53 9.91 6.22 5.04
C THR A 53 8.95 5.26 4.35
N THR A 54 8.23 5.65 3.28
CA THR A 54 7.38 4.69 2.55
C THR A 54 8.22 3.55 2.02
N GLU A 55 7.99 2.37 2.58
CA GLU A 55 8.54 1.11 2.13
C GLU A 55 7.87 0.66 0.83
N ASP A 56 8.62 -0.01 -0.03
CA ASP A 56 8.04 -0.71 -1.17
C ASP A 56 7.46 -2.05 -0.72
N LYS A 57 6.35 -2.46 -1.33
CA LYS A 57 5.77 -3.80 -1.18
C LYS A 57 6.04 -4.61 -2.44
N VAL A 58 6.51 -5.83 -2.26
CA VAL A 58 6.76 -6.77 -3.35
C VAL A 58 5.72 -7.89 -3.29
N TYR A 59 5.08 -8.15 -4.43
CA TYR A 59 4.14 -9.25 -4.61
C TYR A 59 4.68 -10.21 -5.67
N LEU A 60 4.47 -11.50 -5.47
CA LEU A 60 4.80 -12.53 -6.44
C LEU A 60 3.51 -13.23 -6.88
N GLN A 61 3.38 -13.41 -8.19
CA GLN A 61 2.35 -14.23 -8.79
C GLN A 61 3.03 -15.35 -9.58
N PHE A 62 2.59 -16.58 -9.34
CA PHE A 62 3.09 -17.79 -10.00
C PHE A 62 2.06 -18.30 -11.00
N ASP A 63 2.51 -19.06 -12.00
CA ASP A 63 1.62 -19.72 -12.96
C ASP A 63 0.85 -20.90 -12.33
N LYS A 64 1.48 -21.62 -11.39
CA LYS A 64 0.88 -22.76 -10.68
C LYS A 64 1.13 -22.69 -9.18
N THR A 65 0.35 -23.47 -8.44
CA THR A 65 0.51 -23.66 -6.98
C THR A 65 1.40 -24.86 -6.63
N PHE A 66 1.52 -25.82 -7.56
CA PHE A 66 2.28 -27.07 -7.43
C PHE A 66 3.09 -27.31 -8.70
N TYR A 67 4.31 -27.84 -8.55
CA TYR A 67 5.23 -28.12 -9.64
C TYR A 67 5.85 -29.50 -9.44
N GLU A 68 6.25 -30.13 -10.54
CA GLU A 68 7.00 -31.38 -10.51
C GLU A 68 8.50 -31.13 -10.74
N PRO A 69 9.40 -32.00 -10.25
CA PRO A 69 10.82 -31.95 -10.60
C PRO A 69 11.02 -31.96 -12.12
N GLY A 70 11.92 -31.12 -12.63
CA GLY A 70 12.13 -30.93 -14.07
C GLY A 70 11.24 -29.86 -14.73
N GLU A 71 10.21 -29.34 -14.04
CA GLU A 71 9.41 -28.22 -14.56
C GLU A 71 10.10 -26.85 -14.37
N SER A 72 9.60 -25.84 -15.07
CA SER A 72 10.00 -24.44 -14.86
C SER A 72 8.90 -23.67 -14.14
N ILE A 73 9.27 -22.96 -13.08
CA ILE A 73 8.40 -22.06 -12.32
C ILE A 73 8.40 -20.70 -13.00
N TRP A 74 7.25 -20.27 -13.51
CA TRP A 74 7.09 -18.94 -14.09
C TRP A 74 6.46 -18.00 -13.06
N PHE A 75 7.04 -16.81 -12.91
CA PHE A 75 6.51 -15.84 -11.98
C PHE A 75 6.61 -14.40 -12.49
N THR A 76 5.69 -13.57 -12.00
CA THR A 76 5.74 -12.12 -12.15
C THR A 76 5.82 -11.48 -10.77
N ALA A 77 6.87 -10.68 -10.56
CA ALA A 77 7.05 -9.83 -9.41
C ALA A 77 6.45 -8.44 -9.67
N TYR A 78 5.73 -7.91 -8.68
CA TYR A 78 5.15 -6.58 -8.71
C TYR A 78 5.73 -5.76 -7.56
N VAL A 79 6.34 -4.62 -7.88
CA VAL A 79 6.88 -3.67 -6.90
C VAL A 79 5.94 -2.47 -6.83
N ARG A 80 5.28 -2.30 -5.69
CA ARG A 80 4.27 -1.26 -5.47
C ARG A 80 4.65 -0.38 -4.29
N ASP A 81 4.28 0.89 -4.38
CA ASP A 81 4.35 1.80 -3.23
C ASP A 81 3.36 1.35 -2.15
N ALA A 82 3.79 1.29 -0.88
CA ALA A 82 2.95 0.79 0.21
C ALA A 82 1.71 1.65 0.52
N GLN A 83 1.73 2.94 0.18
CA GLN A 83 0.64 3.88 0.46
C GLN A 83 -0.32 3.98 -0.73
N THR A 84 0.20 4.15 -1.94
CA THR A 84 -0.64 4.37 -3.13
C THR A 84 -1.00 3.10 -3.87
N PHE A 85 -0.29 1.99 -3.63
CA PHE A 85 -0.37 0.74 -4.40
C PHE A 85 -0.09 0.92 -5.91
N GLU A 86 0.46 2.07 -6.31
CA GLU A 86 0.92 2.30 -7.68
C GLU A 86 2.29 1.66 -7.91
N ALA A 87 2.72 1.60 -9.16
CA ALA A 87 4.08 1.19 -9.51
C ALA A 87 5.10 2.00 -8.71
N SER A 88 5.99 1.33 -7.97
CA SER A 88 7.02 2.03 -7.22
C SER A 88 7.94 2.79 -8.17
N ARG A 89 8.19 4.06 -7.86
CA ARG A 89 9.18 4.90 -8.54
C ARG A 89 10.55 4.89 -7.85
N LYS A 90 10.65 4.23 -6.69
CA LYS A 90 11.82 4.24 -5.82
C LYS A 90 12.73 3.04 -6.08
N SER A 91 12.15 1.84 -6.21
CA SER A 91 12.90 0.60 -6.44
C SER A 91 12.62 0.03 -7.82
N ALA A 92 13.63 0.08 -8.69
CA ALA A 92 13.60 -0.55 -10.01
C ALA A 92 14.18 -1.96 -10.03
N VAL A 93 14.79 -2.45 -8.94
CA VAL A 93 15.46 -3.76 -8.90
C VAL A 93 14.82 -4.62 -7.82
N VAL A 94 14.44 -5.84 -8.20
CA VAL A 94 13.89 -6.87 -7.31
C VAL A 94 14.79 -8.11 -7.35
N TYR A 95 15.11 -8.62 -6.17
CA TYR A 95 15.83 -9.86 -5.97
C TYR A 95 14.83 -10.95 -5.63
N VAL A 96 14.91 -12.10 -6.27
CA VAL A 96 14.03 -13.24 -6.03
C VAL A 96 14.90 -14.46 -5.76
N ALA A 97 14.78 -15.01 -4.57
CA ALA A 97 15.50 -16.19 -4.13
C ALA A 97 14.54 -17.38 -3.99
N PHE A 98 14.96 -18.53 -4.51
CA PHE A 98 14.32 -19.82 -4.34
C PHE A 98 15.04 -20.59 -3.23
N LEU A 99 14.31 -20.93 -2.17
CA LEU A 99 14.84 -21.55 -0.96
C LEU A 99 14.34 -22.98 -0.83
N ASN A 100 15.25 -23.88 -0.46
CA ASN A 100 14.92 -25.26 -0.13
C ASN A 100 14.15 -25.37 1.21
N PRO A 101 13.59 -26.56 1.54
CA PRO A 101 12.88 -26.77 2.80
C PRO A 101 13.73 -26.54 4.07
N LYS A 102 15.07 -26.51 3.94
CA LYS A 102 16.00 -26.20 5.03
C LYS A 102 16.31 -24.69 5.14
N GLY A 103 15.77 -23.87 4.24
CA GLY A 103 15.99 -22.43 4.18
C GLY A 103 17.30 -22.00 3.51
N SER A 104 18.02 -22.89 2.82
CA SER A 104 19.18 -22.51 2.01
C SER A 104 18.73 -22.02 0.64
N VAL A 105 19.42 -21.02 0.10
CA VAL A 105 19.16 -20.47 -1.24
C VAL A 105 19.72 -21.43 -2.28
N GLU A 106 18.86 -21.96 -3.13
CA GLU A 106 19.24 -22.84 -4.24
C GLU A 106 19.49 -22.03 -5.52
N GLN A 107 18.64 -21.03 -5.78
CA GLN A 107 18.75 -20.14 -6.93
C GLN A 107 18.38 -18.71 -6.54
N GLU A 108 19.03 -17.72 -7.15
CA GLU A 108 18.72 -16.31 -6.94
C GLU A 108 18.75 -15.55 -8.28
N LEU A 109 17.75 -14.71 -8.50
CA LEU A 109 17.59 -13.89 -9.68
C LEU A 109 17.55 -12.41 -9.29
N THR A 110 18.26 -11.58 -10.06
CA THR A 110 18.17 -10.13 -9.98
C THR A 110 17.42 -9.64 -11.22
N LEU A 111 16.23 -9.07 -11.01
CA LEU A 111 15.36 -8.62 -12.08
C LEU A 111 15.16 -7.10 -11.99
N ILE A 112 15.06 -6.46 -13.15
CA ILE A 112 14.73 -5.04 -13.25
C ILE A 112 13.22 -4.93 -13.45
N ALA A 113 12.53 -4.32 -12.49
CA ALA A 113 11.12 -4.02 -12.54
C ALA A 113 10.86 -2.82 -13.46
N GLN A 114 10.34 -3.07 -14.66
CA GLN A 114 9.88 -2.03 -15.58
C GLN A 114 8.44 -1.68 -15.22
N GLU A 115 8.18 -0.40 -14.96
CA GLU A 115 6.85 0.08 -14.51
C GLU A 115 6.31 -0.65 -13.26
N GLY A 116 7.20 -1.14 -12.40
CA GLY A 116 6.83 -1.91 -11.21
C GLY A 116 6.50 -3.38 -11.48
N HIS A 117 6.85 -3.92 -12.66
CA HIS A 117 6.65 -5.31 -13.06
C HIS A 117 7.97 -5.97 -13.48
N ALA A 118 8.23 -7.19 -13.02
CA ALA A 118 9.38 -8.00 -13.43
C ALA A 118 8.96 -9.46 -13.61
N ALA A 119 9.17 -10.02 -14.81
CA ALA A 119 8.95 -11.44 -15.07
C ALA A 119 10.26 -12.23 -14.88
N GLY A 120 10.15 -13.44 -14.36
CA GLY A 120 11.28 -14.35 -14.17
C GLY A 120 10.86 -15.81 -14.19
N THR A 121 11.86 -16.68 -14.31
CA THR A 121 11.66 -18.13 -14.37
C THR A 121 12.75 -18.84 -13.58
N PHE A 122 12.37 -19.83 -12.77
CA PHE A 122 13.30 -20.78 -12.16
C PHE A 122 13.17 -22.14 -12.84
N SER A 123 14.29 -22.75 -13.19
CA SER A 123 14.31 -24.12 -13.74
C SER A 123 14.57 -25.10 -12.60
N LEU A 124 13.63 -26.02 -12.36
CA LEU A 124 13.79 -27.06 -11.35
C LEU A 124 14.59 -28.22 -11.94
N PRO A 125 15.63 -28.71 -11.25
CA PRO A 125 16.35 -29.89 -11.69
C PRO A 125 15.49 -31.16 -11.51
N GLU A 126 15.74 -32.19 -12.32
CA GLU A 126 14.97 -33.45 -12.29
C GLU A 126 15.21 -34.27 -11.01
N ASP A 127 16.36 -34.07 -10.33
CA ASP A 127 16.73 -34.74 -9.09
C ASP A 127 16.25 -34.00 -7.82
N LEU A 128 15.38 -32.99 -7.99
CA LEU A 128 14.87 -32.20 -6.87
C LEU A 128 14.05 -33.07 -5.91
N LYS A 129 14.36 -32.97 -4.62
CA LYS A 129 13.63 -33.69 -3.56
C LYS A 129 12.29 -33.02 -3.30
N GLY A 130 11.22 -33.79 -3.22
CA GLY A 130 9.89 -33.29 -2.85
C GLY A 130 9.88 -32.62 -1.47
N GLY A 131 9.05 -31.59 -1.32
CA GLY A 131 8.95 -30.81 -0.09
C GLY A 131 8.34 -29.43 -0.28
N LEU A 132 8.29 -28.67 0.81
CA LEU A 132 7.83 -27.28 0.79
C LEU A 132 9.00 -26.34 0.51
N TYR A 133 9.02 -25.80 -0.70
CA TYR A 133 9.97 -24.78 -1.11
C TYR A 133 9.39 -23.40 -0.89
N THR A 134 10.27 -22.42 -0.67
CA THR A 134 9.84 -21.04 -0.41
C THR A 134 10.49 -20.12 -1.42
N VAL A 135 9.69 -19.28 -2.07
CA VAL A 135 10.21 -18.18 -2.89
C VAL A 135 10.11 -16.89 -2.08
N LYS A 136 11.23 -16.18 -1.98
CA LYS A 136 11.36 -14.89 -1.31
C LYS A 136 11.71 -13.83 -2.34
N ALA A 137 10.93 -12.75 -2.42
CA ALA A 137 11.30 -11.57 -3.20
C ALA A 137 11.49 -10.36 -2.30
N TYR A 138 12.49 -9.54 -2.62
CA TYR A 138 12.86 -8.38 -1.83
C TYR A 138 13.56 -7.33 -2.68
N THR A 139 13.49 -6.06 -2.27
CA THR A 139 14.26 -4.95 -2.87
C THR A 139 15.50 -4.67 -2.04
N LYS A 140 16.48 -3.96 -2.60
CA LYS A 140 17.71 -3.56 -1.88
C LYS A 140 17.39 -2.76 -0.61
N TRP A 141 16.36 -1.92 -0.65
CA TRP A 141 15.94 -1.10 0.49
C TRP A 141 15.42 -1.97 1.64
N GLN A 142 14.65 -3.02 1.32
CA GLN A 142 14.17 -4.00 2.30
C GLN A 142 15.28 -4.90 2.84
N ASN A 143 16.36 -5.14 2.08
CA ASN A 143 17.47 -5.99 2.52
C ASN A 143 18.40 -5.31 3.54
N ASN A 144 18.49 -3.97 3.53
CA ASN A 144 19.41 -3.22 4.38
C ASN A 144 18.85 -2.93 5.78
N THR A 145 17.57 -3.19 5.98
CA THR A 145 16.93 -3.17 7.28
C THR A 145 16.88 -4.59 7.82
N GLU A 146 17.69 -4.92 8.84
CA GLU A 146 17.43 -6.07 9.73
C GLU A 146 16.11 -5.94 10.51
N THR A 147 15.23 -5.03 10.08
CA THR A 147 13.85 -4.92 10.48
C THR A 147 13.05 -6.06 9.86
N PHE A 148 13.28 -7.28 10.36
CA PHE A 148 12.18 -8.23 10.49
C PHE A 148 11.23 -7.65 11.54
N LEU A 149 10.40 -6.68 11.13
CA LEU A 149 9.25 -6.24 11.91
C LEU A 149 8.32 -7.44 12.06
N SER A 150 8.57 -8.21 13.12
CA SER A 150 7.69 -9.27 13.61
C SER A 150 6.54 -8.60 14.35
N VAL A 151 5.84 -7.66 13.72
CA VAL A 151 4.50 -7.31 14.17
C VAL A 151 3.64 -8.49 13.76
N LYS A 152 3.07 -9.19 14.74
CA LYS A 152 1.95 -10.11 14.51
C LYS A 152 0.73 -9.29 14.07
N LEU A 153 0.79 -8.76 12.85
CA LEU A 153 -0.39 -8.41 12.07
C LEU A 153 -0.90 -9.70 11.43
N PRO A 154 -2.21 -9.95 11.39
CA PRO A 154 -2.77 -11.05 10.61
C PRO A 154 -2.74 -10.63 9.13
N SER A 155 -1.57 -10.48 8.52
CA SER A 155 -1.48 -10.17 7.08
C SER A 155 -0.10 -10.45 6.49
N LYS A 156 -0.04 -11.56 5.74
CA LYS A 156 0.89 -11.92 4.65
C LYS A 156 2.37 -11.50 4.76
N LYS A 157 3.14 -12.43 5.32
CA LYS A 157 4.56 -12.64 5.02
C LYS A 157 4.78 -12.70 3.49
N GLN A 158 5.78 -11.97 2.96
CA GLN A 158 6.19 -11.90 1.53
C GLN A 158 6.85 -13.21 1.01
N TYR A 159 6.32 -14.34 1.45
CA TYR A 159 6.83 -15.67 1.19
C TYR A 159 5.69 -16.44 0.57
N CYS A 160 5.91 -17.01 -0.61
CA CYS A 160 4.99 -17.98 -1.16
C CYS A 160 5.58 -19.36 -0.94
N GLN A 161 4.79 -20.25 -0.32
CA GLN A 161 5.15 -21.65 -0.17
C GLN A 161 4.64 -22.38 -1.40
N ILE A 162 5.57 -23.03 -2.09
CA ILE A 162 5.29 -23.86 -3.25
C ILE A 162 5.55 -25.29 -2.82
N LEU A 163 4.57 -26.15 -3.08
CA LEU A 163 4.72 -27.57 -2.84
C LEU A 163 5.28 -28.19 -4.13
N ILE A 164 6.38 -28.92 -3.99
CA ILE A 164 7.02 -29.72 -5.04
C ILE A 164 6.94 -31.19 -4.66
#